data_AF-X1DJG9-F1
#
_entry.id   AF-X1DJG9-F1
#
_cell.length_a   1.000
_cell.length_b   1.000
_cell.length_c   1.000
_cell.angle_alpha   90.00
_cell.angle_beta   90.00
_cell.angle_gamma   90.00
#
_symmetry.space_group_name_H-M   'P 1'
#
loop_
_entity.id
_entity.type
_entity.pdbx_description
1 polymer ?
#
loop_
_entity_poly.entity_id
_entity_poly.type
_entity_poly.pdbx_seq_one_letter_code
_entity_poly.pdbx_strand_id
1 'polypeptide(L)'
;GVLKIMAPTSNTGWRVTAPCPITLPSFTTNSVAASSVAACCTAAQDQTYYFARNASISSPYTTFVIDTNTIPQANNFVYSNNTGATALANGFYKISSTQVAQVVDGTVLAVSTCATCVTSYTSSEINATAVIACSDTIDQTYYHDGSGTWPVYGDRCFSDDKLMFDAAATKPLSVFPVEPNCVPFQTDLVNV
;
A
#
# COMPACT_ATOMS: atom_id res chain seq x y z
N GLY A 1 -26.63 -17.33 -13.87
CA GLY A 1 -25.79 -18.33 -14.56
C GLY A 1 -26.12 -19.72 -14.06
N VAL A 2 -25.69 -20.77 -14.76
CA VAL A 2 -25.85 -22.17 -14.32
C VAL A 2 -24.53 -22.63 -13.68
N LEU A 3 -24.53 -22.90 -12.38
CA LEU A 3 -23.39 -23.51 -11.69
C LEU A 3 -23.40 -25.03 -11.97
N LYS A 4 -22.40 -25.52 -12.71
CA LYS A 4 -22.20 -26.96 -12.95
C LYS A 4 -21.03 -27.44 -12.11
N ILE A 5 -21.26 -28.41 -11.24
CA ILE A 5 -20.23 -29.00 -10.36
C ILE A 5 -20.08 -30.47 -10.77
N MET A 6 -18.86 -30.90 -11.06
CA MET A 6 -18.51 -32.33 -11.22
C MET A 6 -17.67 -32.76 -10.02
N ALA A 7 -18.07 -33.85 -9.37
CA ALA A 7 -17.41 -34.38 -8.19
C ALA A 7 -17.04 -35.87 -8.39
N PRO A 8 -15.90 -36.34 -7.84
CA PRO A 8 -15.51 -37.76 -7.87
C PRO A 8 -16.53 -38.67 -7.19
N THR A 9 -16.67 -39.88 -7.72
CA THR A 9 -17.69 -40.86 -7.32
C THR A 9 -17.39 -41.52 -5.98
N SER A 10 -18.44 -41.61 -5.14
CA SER A 10 -18.56 -42.31 -3.84
C SER A 10 -17.53 -41.96 -2.75
N ASN A 11 -18.03 -41.76 -1.52
CA ASN A 11 -17.27 -41.47 -0.28
C ASN A 11 -16.66 -40.06 -0.13
N THR A 12 -16.87 -39.13 -1.06
CA THR A 12 -16.65 -37.68 -0.80
C THR A 12 -18.00 -36.98 -0.60
N GLY A 13 -18.22 -36.46 0.61
CA GLY A 13 -19.38 -35.61 0.90
C GLY A 13 -19.09 -34.17 0.48
N TRP A 14 -19.89 -33.64 -0.45
CA TRP A 14 -19.80 -32.23 -0.88
C TRP A 14 -20.97 -31.48 -0.27
N ARG A 15 -20.72 -30.34 0.36
CA ARG A 15 -21.77 -29.42 0.81
C ARG A 15 -21.58 -28.09 0.11
N VAL A 16 -22.60 -27.68 -0.64
CA VAL A 16 -22.66 -26.37 -1.28
C VAL A 16 -23.70 -25.57 -0.51
N THR A 17 -23.27 -24.45 0.08
CA THR A 17 -24.16 -23.51 0.76
C THR A 17 -23.99 -22.16 0.11
N ALA A 18 -25.10 -21.56 -0.34
CA ALA A 18 -25.13 -20.23 -0.92
C ALA A 18 -26.05 -19.35 -0.07
N PRO A 19 -25.50 -18.50 0.82
CA PRO A 19 -26.31 -17.52 1.53
C PRO A 19 -26.79 -16.47 0.52
N CYS A 20 -28.09 -16.42 0.25
CA CYS A 20 -28.67 -15.55 -0.78
C CYS A 20 -29.97 -14.87 -0.31
N PRO A 21 -30.18 -13.57 -0.60
CA PRO A 21 -29.20 -12.59 -1.11
C PRO A 21 -28.34 -12.01 0.01
N ILE A 22 -27.06 -11.81 -0.25
CA ILE A 22 -26.17 -11.01 0.61
C ILE A 22 -25.83 -9.69 -0.09
N THR A 23 -26.08 -8.58 0.59
CA THR A 23 -25.70 -7.24 0.11
C THR A 23 -24.19 -7.09 0.19
N LEU A 24 -23.55 -6.71 -0.92
CA LEU A 24 -22.11 -6.42 -0.94
C LEU A 24 -21.82 -5.13 -0.16
N PRO A 25 -20.89 -5.13 0.80
CA PRO A 25 -20.36 -3.90 1.39
C PRO A 25 -19.69 -3.02 0.32
N SER A 26 -19.78 -1.71 0.52
CA SER A 26 -19.12 -0.71 -0.32
C SER A 26 -17.93 -0.07 0.40
N PHE A 27 -16.99 0.48 -0.37
CA PHE A 27 -15.88 1.30 0.12
C PHE A 27 -15.62 2.46 -0.84
N THR A 28 -15.11 3.57 -0.29
CA THR A 28 -14.72 4.73 -1.09
C THR A 28 -13.30 4.58 -1.59
N THR A 29 -13.03 4.96 -2.84
CA THR A 29 -11.72 4.77 -3.49
C THR A 29 -11.50 5.75 -4.64
N ASN A 30 -10.36 5.66 -5.31
CA ASN A 30 -10.01 6.49 -6.46
C ASN A 30 -10.75 6.11 -7.74
N SER A 31 -10.97 7.12 -8.58
CA SER A 31 -11.74 6.99 -9.82
C SER A 31 -11.32 5.91 -10.79
N VAL A 32 -10.02 5.69 -10.94
CA VAL A 32 -9.46 4.72 -11.88
C VAL A 32 -8.29 3.99 -11.26
N ALA A 33 -8.05 2.75 -11.68
CA ALA A 33 -6.88 1.99 -11.26
C ALA A 33 -5.59 2.80 -11.46
N ALA A 34 -4.87 3.04 -10.38
CA ALA A 34 -3.58 3.71 -10.46
C ALA A 34 -2.50 2.73 -10.95
N SER A 35 -1.47 3.24 -11.63
CA SER A 35 -0.36 2.45 -12.16
C SER A 35 0.71 2.11 -11.12
N SER A 36 0.70 2.79 -9.97
CA SER A 36 1.62 2.56 -8.86
C SER A 36 0.96 2.89 -7.51
N VAL A 37 1.54 2.37 -6.43
CA VAL A 37 1.11 2.70 -5.06
C VAL A 37 1.24 4.20 -4.80
N ALA A 38 2.33 4.84 -5.21
CA ALA A 38 2.57 6.26 -4.98
C ALA A 38 1.49 7.15 -5.64
N ALA A 39 1.16 6.90 -6.90
CA ALA A 39 0.09 7.61 -7.61
C ALA A 39 -1.28 7.34 -6.98
N CYS A 40 -1.51 6.12 -6.49
CA CYS A 40 -2.73 5.77 -5.78
C CYS A 40 -2.87 6.52 -4.45
N CYS A 41 -1.78 6.70 -3.72
CA CYS A 41 -1.78 7.32 -2.39
C CYS A 41 -2.08 8.81 -2.40
N THR A 42 -1.76 9.53 -3.48
CA THR A 42 -2.17 10.94 -3.67
C THR A 42 -3.56 11.08 -4.29
N ALA A 43 -4.12 10.01 -4.84
CA ALA A 43 -5.42 10.07 -5.50
C ALA A 43 -6.54 10.45 -4.51
N ALA A 44 -7.49 11.23 -5.03
CA ALA A 44 -8.74 11.50 -4.33
C ALA A 44 -9.55 10.21 -4.17
N GLN A 45 -10.28 10.09 -3.07
CA GLN A 45 -11.25 9.01 -2.86
C GLN A 45 -12.65 9.55 -3.18
N ASP A 46 -13.05 9.43 -4.44
CA ASP A 46 -14.24 10.05 -5.02
C ASP A 46 -15.20 9.07 -5.70
N GLN A 47 -14.88 7.78 -5.70
CA GLN A 47 -15.77 6.71 -6.18
C GLN A 47 -16.18 5.75 -5.09
N THR A 48 -17.27 5.03 -5.37
CA THR A 48 -17.78 3.93 -4.53
C THR A 48 -17.69 2.62 -5.29
N TYR A 49 -16.91 1.67 -4.78
CA TYR A 49 -16.83 0.29 -5.26
C TYR A 49 -17.28 -0.69 -4.19
N TYR A 50 -17.39 -1.96 -4.55
CA TYR A 50 -17.99 -3.02 -3.73
C TYR A 50 -17.06 -4.21 -3.62
N PHE A 51 -17.21 -5.01 -2.58
CA PHE A 51 -16.39 -6.22 -2.40
C PHE A 51 -17.18 -7.36 -1.78
N ALA A 52 -16.77 -8.59 -2.09
CA ALA A 52 -17.21 -9.77 -1.37
C ALA A 52 -16.24 -10.06 -0.23
N ARG A 53 -16.79 -10.24 0.97
CA ARG A 53 -16.00 -10.66 2.13
C ARG A 53 -15.57 -12.11 1.99
N ASN A 54 -14.40 -12.43 2.51
CA ASN A 54 -14.01 -13.82 2.67
C ASN A 54 -14.95 -14.49 3.66
N ALA A 55 -14.96 -15.82 3.62
CA ALA A 55 -15.66 -16.63 4.60
C ALA A 55 -14.77 -17.79 5.02
N SER A 56 -14.83 -18.14 6.29
CA SER A 56 -14.15 -19.31 6.83
C SER A 56 -15.16 -20.39 7.18
N ILE A 57 -14.68 -21.63 7.14
CA ILE A 57 -15.41 -22.80 7.65
C ILE A 57 -14.44 -23.65 8.44
N SER A 58 -14.88 -24.10 9.61
CA SER A 58 -14.11 -25.00 10.47
C SER A 58 -14.89 -26.28 10.71
N SER A 59 -14.18 -27.38 10.99
CA SER A 59 -14.79 -28.66 11.37
C SER A 59 -15.76 -28.44 12.55
N PRO A 60 -17.00 -28.96 12.51
CA PRO A 60 -17.53 -30.03 11.64
C PRO A 60 -18.15 -29.57 10.29
N TYR A 61 -17.75 -28.41 9.76
CA TYR A 61 -18.20 -27.86 8.48
C TYR A 61 -19.71 -27.60 8.42
N THR A 62 -20.30 -27.19 9.55
CA THR A 62 -21.74 -26.96 9.69
C THR A 62 -22.14 -25.51 9.55
N THR A 63 -21.23 -24.56 9.78
CA THR A 63 -21.51 -23.12 9.74
C THR A 63 -20.38 -22.40 9.01
N PHE A 64 -20.74 -21.60 8.01
CA PHE A 64 -19.84 -20.63 7.41
C PHE A 64 -19.88 -19.34 8.22
N VAL A 65 -18.71 -18.80 8.54
CA VAL A 65 -18.58 -17.49 9.18
C VAL A 65 -18.06 -16.53 8.12
N ILE A 66 -18.91 -15.58 7.73
CA ILE A 66 -18.51 -14.49 6.84
C ILE A 66 -17.72 -13.48 7.65
N ASP A 67 -16.61 -13.00 7.10
CA ASP A 67 -15.83 -11.96 7.75
C ASP A 67 -16.65 -10.68 7.96
N THR A 68 -16.14 -9.78 8.79
CA THR A 68 -16.83 -8.54 9.17
C THR A 68 -16.10 -7.28 8.68
N ASN A 69 -15.08 -7.44 7.86
CA ASN A 69 -14.26 -6.34 7.35
C ASN A 69 -15.11 -5.30 6.59
N THR A 70 -14.80 -4.03 6.82
CA THR A 70 -15.49 -2.87 6.22
C THR A 70 -14.73 -2.27 5.05
N ILE A 71 -13.46 -2.66 4.87
CA ILE A 71 -12.62 -2.36 3.70
C ILE A 71 -12.11 -3.67 3.10
N PRO A 72 -11.78 -3.72 1.80
CA PRO A 72 -11.23 -4.91 1.15
C PRO A 72 -9.91 -5.36 1.80
N GLN A 73 -9.75 -6.67 1.92
CA GLN A 73 -8.53 -7.33 2.39
C GLN A 73 -8.06 -8.34 1.33
N ALA A 74 -6.85 -8.88 1.52
CA ALA A 74 -6.33 -9.92 0.63
C ALA A 74 -7.34 -11.05 0.39
N ASN A 75 -7.41 -11.50 -0.86
CA ASN A 75 -8.34 -12.51 -1.38
C ASN A 75 -9.81 -12.08 -1.49
N ASN A 76 -10.18 -10.85 -1.10
CA ASN A 76 -11.53 -10.36 -1.41
C ASN A 76 -11.66 -10.12 -2.92
N PHE A 77 -12.82 -10.51 -3.47
CA PHE A 77 -13.23 -10.07 -4.80
C PHE A 77 -13.76 -8.65 -4.74
N VAL A 78 -13.44 -7.84 -5.75
CA VAL A 78 -13.80 -6.42 -5.82
C VAL A 78 -14.49 -6.07 -7.13
N TYR A 79 -15.49 -5.19 -7.06
CA TYR A 79 -16.42 -4.92 -8.14
C TYR A 79 -16.74 -3.43 -8.29
N SER A 80 -17.01 -3.00 -9.51
CA SER A 80 -17.48 -1.63 -9.80
C SER A 80 -18.98 -1.44 -9.56
N ASN A 81 -19.74 -2.52 -9.36
CA ASN A 81 -21.18 -2.49 -9.11
C ASN A 81 -21.61 -3.32 -7.89
N ASN A 82 -22.76 -2.97 -7.33
CA ASN A 82 -23.32 -3.60 -6.13
C ASN A 82 -23.88 -5.01 -6.37
N THR A 83 -23.96 -5.45 -7.64
CA THR A 83 -24.43 -6.79 -8.01
C THR A 83 -23.31 -7.82 -8.09
N GLY A 84 -22.04 -7.38 -7.99
CA GLY A 84 -20.88 -8.25 -8.13
C GLY A 84 -20.67 -8.77 -9.56
N ALA A 85 -21.28 -8.13 -10.56
CA ALA A 85 -21.26 -8.59 -11.95
C ALA A 85 -20.02 -8.10 -12.72
N THR A 86 -19.41 -7.00 -12.29
CA THR A 86 -18.28 -6.38 -13.01
C THR A 86 -17.10 -6.24 -12.07
N ALA A 87 -16.11 -7.10 -12.23
CA ALA A 87 -14.86 -7.06 -11.49
C ALA A 87 -14.07 -5.78 -11.79
N LEU A 88 -13.31 -5.29 -10.80
CA LEU A 88 -12.39 -4.18 -11.02
C LEU A 88 -11.20 -4.60 -11.91
N ALA A 89 -10.70 -3.64 -12.69
CA ALA A 89 -9.52 -3.82 -13.53
C ALA A 89 -8.23 -3.90 -12.71
N ASN A 90 -7.18 -4.44 -13.30
CA ASN A 90 -5.87 -4.58 -12.64
C ASN A 90 -5.26 -3.22 -12.31
N GLY A 91 -4.68 -3.10 -11.12
CA GLY A 91 -3.98 -1.88 -10.67
C GLY A 91 -4.19 -1.60 -9.18
N PHE A 92 -3.95 -0.35 -8.78
CA PHE A 92 -3.97 0.06 -7.37
C PHE A 92 -5.20 0.90 -7.02
N TYR A 93 -5.81 0.57 -5.89
CA TYR A 93 -7.03 1.21 -5.37
C TYR A 93 -6.84 1.62 -3.91
N LYS A 94 -7.03 2.89 -3.61
CA LYS A 94 -6.92 3.47 -2.28
C LYS A 94 -8.15 3.06 -1.49
N ILE A 95 -7.95 2.35 -0.39
CA ILE A 95 -9.04 1.78 0.43
C ILE A 95 -9.17 2.48 1.77
N SER A 96 -8.23 3.37 2.11
CA SER A 96 -8.30 4.28 3.24
C SER A 96 -7.36 5.49 3.01
N SER A 97 -7.26 6.40 3.97
CA SER A 97 -6.27 7.48 3.92
C SER A 97 -4.82 6.97 3.90
N THR A 98 -4.57 5.75 4.41
CA THR A 98 -3.22 5.20 4.62
C THR A 98 -3.02 3.83 3.99
N GLN A 99 -3.96 3.30 3.20
CA GLN A 99 -3.87 1.95 2.64
C GLN A 99 -4.32 1.89 1.18
N VAL A 100 -3.67 1.00 0.43
CA VAL A 100 -3.93 0.69 -0.97
C VAL A 100 -4.05 -0.82 -1.14
N ALA A 101 -5.06 -1.25 -1.89
CA ALA A 101 -5.21 -2.60 -2.39
C ALA A 101 -4.62 -2.71 -3.80
N GLN A 102 -3.79 -3.72 -4.03
CA GLN A 102 -3.42 -4.14 -5.38
C GLN A 102 -4.45 -5.16 -5.86
N VAL A 103 -5.07 -4.88 -7.00
CA VAL A 103 -6.06 -5.75 -7.63
C VAL A 103 -5.47 -6.41 -8.86
N VAL A 104 -5.65 -7.73 -8.94
CA VAL A 104 -5.30 -8.56 -10.10
C VAL A 104 -6.47 -9.50 -10.38
N ASP A 105 -6.97 -9.45 -11.61
CA ASP A 105 -8.08 -10.26 -12.13
C ASP A 105 -9.33 -10.21 -11.21
N GLY A 106 -9.66 -9.00 -10.73
CA GLY A 106 -10.82 -8.77 -9.87
C GLY A 106 -10.67 -9.19 -8.42
N THR A 107 -9.48 -9.58 -7.98
CA THR A 107 -9.20 -10.02 -6.60
C THR A 107 -8.11 -9.14 -5.98
N VAL A 108 -8.24 -8.84 -4.69
CA VAL A 108 -7.19 -8.14 -3.93
C VAL A 108 -6.03 -9.11 -3.70
N LEU A 109 -4.91 -8.87 -4.39
CA LEU A 109 -3.68 -9.63 -4.23
C LEU A 109 -3.00 -9.32 -2.89
N ALA A 110 -2.86 -8.03 -2.59
CA ALA A 110 -2.19 -7.54 -1.39
C ALA A 110 -2.77 -6.19 -0.95
N VAL A 111 -2.62 -5.92 0.35
CA VAL A 111 -2.88 -4.60 0.92
C VAL A 111 -1.55 -4.04 1.41
N SER A 112 -1.32 -2.78 1.06
CA SER A 112 -0.09 -2.03 1.27
C SER A 112 -0.43 -0.76 2.02
N THR A 113 0.45 -0.33 2.92
CA THR A 113 0.33 1.02 3.49
C THR A 113 0.74 2.04 2.44
N CYS A 114 0.03 3.16 2.39
CA CYS A 114 0.51 4.32 1.69
C CYS A 114 1.80 4.79 2.31
N ALA A 115 2.84 4.63 1.53
CA ALA A 115 3.97 5.52 1.50
C ALA A 115 3.57 6.97 1.73
N THR A 116 4.20 7.67 2.68
CA THR A 116 4.25 9.13 2.59
C THR A 116 4.90 9.46 1.25
N CYS A 117 4.20 10.17 0.37
CA CYS A 117 4.76 10.61 -0.89
C CYS A 117 6.03 11.41 -0.58
N VAL A 118 7.17 10.89 -1.00
CA VAL A 118 8.43 11.58 -0.80
C VAL A 118 8.61 12.59 -1.92
N THR A 119 9.01 13.79 -1.56
CA THR A 119 9.35 14.86 -2.50
C THR A 119 10.80 14.67 -2.93
N SER A 120 11.05 14.67 -4.24
CA SER A 120 12.42 14.58 -4.75
C SER A 120 13.12 15.94 -4.67
N TYR A 121 14.43 15.90 -4.44
CA TYR A 121 15.30 17.06 -4.45
C TYR A 121 16.67 16.68 -5.01
N THR A 122 17.36 17.65 -5.61
CA THR A 122 18.73 17.45 -6.11
C THR A 122 19.74 17.86 -5.06
N SER A 123 20.76 17.04 -4.83
CA SER A 123 21.86 17.32 -3.91
C SER A 123 23.18 16.83 -4.50
N SER A 124 24.29 17.17 -3.84
CA SER A 124 25.58 16.47 -4.03
C SER A 124 25.55 15.07 -3.44
N GLU A 125 26.61 14.29 -3.67
CA GLU A 125 26.83 13.03 -2.94
C GLU A 125 26.93 13.25 -1.41
N ILE A 126 26.85 12.14 -0.66
CA ILE A 126 27.06 12.14 0.79
C ILE A 126 28.55 12.36 1.06
N ASN A 127 28.87 13.55 1.56
CA ASN A 127 30.25 13.96 1.81
C ASN A 127 30.58 13.97 3.30
N ALA A 128 31.84 13.64 3.62
CA ALA A 128 32.32 13.55 4.99
C ALA A 128 32.51 14.92 5.69
N THR A 129 32.58 16.02 4.94
CA THR A 129 32.78 17.37 5.50
C THR A 129 31.98 18.41 4.73
N ALA A 130 31.63 19.51 5.41
CA ALA A 130 30.95 20.64 4.80
C ALA A 130 31.77 21.31 3.68
N VAL A 131 33.10 21.35 3.80
CA VAL A 131 33.96 21.98 2.79
C VAL A 131 33.91 21.21 1.47
N ILE A 132 33.92 19.88 1.53
CA ILE A 132 33.79 19.04 0.34
C ILE A 132 32.36 19.17 -0.21
N ALA A 133 31.34 19.06 0.64
CA ALA A 133 29.94 19.19 0.22
C ALA A 133 29.65 20.53 -0.50
N CYS A 134 30.16 21.65 0.03
CA CYS A 134 29.98 22.98 -0.58
C CYS A 134 30.70 23.15 -1.92
N SER A 135 31.69 22.31 -2.21
CA SER A 135 32.48 22.35 -3.44
C SER A 135 32.09 21.25 -4.42
N ASP A 136 31.15 20.39 -4.04
CA ASP A 136 30.74 19.23 -4.81
C ASP A 136 29.65 19.59 -5.83
N THR A 137 29.53 18.76 -6.86
CA THR A 137 28.54 18.93 -7.91
C THR A 137 27.17 18.44 -7.42
N ILE A 138 26.12 19.20 -7.72
CA ILE A 138 24.73 18.80 -7.45
C ILE A 138 24.23 17.98 -8.64
N ASP A 139 24.41 16.67 -8.59
CA ASP A 139 24.01 15.75 -9.67
C ASP A 139 23.28 14.49 -9.17
N GLN A 140 23.04 14.37 -7.86
CA GLN A 140 22.30 13.27 -7.26
C GLN A 140 20.83 13.64 -7.05
N THR A 141 19.95 12.64 -7.14
CA THR A 141 18.53 12.78 -6.81
C THR A 141 18.22 12.02 -5.52
N TYR A 142 17.73 12.74 -4.52
CA TYR A 142 17.30 12.23 -3.22
C TYR A 142 15.82 12.52 -3.00
N TYR A 143 15.26 11.98 -1.91
CA TYR A 143 13.85 12.11 -1.59
C TYR A 143 13.65 12.43 -0.10
N HIS A 144 12.59 13.14 0.26
CA HIS A 144 12.23 13.42 1.66
C HIS A 144 10.72 13.37 1.91
N ASP A 145 10.27 13.12 3.14
CA ASP A 145 8.85 12.99 3.47
C ASP A 145 8.11 14.32 3.78
N GLY A 146 8.78 15.45 3.56
CA GLY A 146 8.20 16.78 3.69
C GLY A 146 7.40 17.20 2.44
N SER A 147 6.50 18.18 2.63
CA SER A 147 5.67 18.72 1.55
C SER A 147 6.28 19.90 0.79
N GLY A 148 7.45 20.39 1.23
CA GLY A 148 8.20 21.47 0.57
C GLY A 148 9.10 20.95 -0.54
N THR A 149 9.61 21.84 -1.39
CA THR A 149 10.59 21.49 -2.44
C THR A 149 11.95 21.05 -1.87
N TRP A 150 12.26 21.50 -0.65
CA TRP A 150 13.49 21.17 0.06
C TRP A 150 13.15 20.53 1.40
N PRO A 151 13.96 19.56 1.86
CA PRO A 151 13.80 19.00 3.19
C PRO A 151 14.00 20.09 4.25
N VAL A 152 13.11 20.13 5.22
CA VAL A 152 13.22 21.00 6.40
C VAL A 152 13.55 20.18 7.64
N TYR A 153 13.88 20.87 8.73
CA TYR A 153 14.12 20.23 10.01
C TYR A 153 12.94 19.34 10.42
N GLY A 154 13.21 18.05 10.68
CA GLY A 154 12.22 17.04 11.05
C GLY A 154 11.80 16.11 9.92
N ASP A 155 12.16 16.42 8.66
CA ASP A 155 11.94 15.52 7.53
C ASP A 155 12.95 14.36 7.55
N ARG A 156 12.52 13.20 7.05
CA ARG A 156 13.37 12.03 6.79
C ARG A 156 13.79 12.05 5.33
N CYS A 157 15.09 11.89 5.07
CA CYS A 157 15.66 11.85 3.72
C CYS A 157 16.11 10.44 3.30
N PHE A 158 16.03 10.16 2.00
CA PHE A 158 16.20 8.84 1.40
C PHE A 158 17.02 8.92 0.11
N SER A 159 17.88 7.93 -0.13
CA SER A 159 18.73 7.80 -1.32
C SER A 159 18.07 7.11 -2.51
N ASP A 160 16.91 6.51 -2.31
CA ASP A 160 16.10 5.93 -3.37
C ASP A 160 14.63 6.31 -3.20
N ASP A 161 13.86 6.18 -4.28
CA ASP A 161 12.41 6.29 -4.28
C ASP A 161 11.72 5.02 -3.72
N LYS A 162 12.52 4.00 -3.38
CA LYS A 162 12.05 2.62 -3.14
C LYS A 162 11.85 2.26 -1.68
N LEU A 163 12.09 3.15 -0.72
CA LEU A 163 11.73 2.88 0.67
C LEU A 163 10.23 2.95 0.92
N MET A 164 9.44 2.08 0.29
CA MET A 164 8.00 1.98 0.55
C MET A 164 7.49 0.55 0.62
N PHE A 165 8.34 -0.45 0.93
CA PHE A 165 7.84 -1.77 1.31
C PHE A 165 8.75 -2.59 2.21
N ASP A 166 9.25 -2.02 3.32
CA ASP A 166 9.79 -2.81 4.42
C ASP A 166 9.86 -1.96 5.70
N ALA A 167 9.27 -2.43 6.81
CA ALA A 167 9.52 -1.88 8.15
C ALA A 167 10.99 -2.06 8.61
N ALA A 168 11.82 -2.70 7.79
CA ALA A 168 13.25 -2.91 7.89
C ALA A 168 14.02 -2.47 6.63
N ALA A 169 13.51 -1.48 5.87
CA ALA A 169 14.23 -0.96 4.71
C ALA A 169 15.57 -0.32 5.15
N THR A 170 16.64 -1.02 4.78
CA THR A 170 18.01 -0.78 5.20
C THR A 170 18.60 0.48 4.57
N LYS A 171 18.84 1.46 5.45
CA LYS A 171 19.59 2.74 5.32
C LYS A 171 18.75 3.99 5.08
N PRO A 172 18.06 4.51 6.12
CA PRO A 172 17.89 5.96 6.24
C PRO A 172 19.25 6.65 6.08
N LEU A 173 19.26 7.85 5.47
CA LEU A 173 20.40 8.77 5.54
C LEU A 173 20.47 9.37 6.95
N SER A 174 20.64 8.53 7.98
CA SER A 174 20.56 8.85 9.41
C SER A 174 19.27 9.53 9.89
N VAL A 175 18.84 9.19 11.10
CA VAL A 175 17.83 9.98 11.83
C VAL A 175 18.56 11.20 12.37
N PHE A 176 18.30 12.40 11.84
CA PHE A 176 18.94 13.63 12.31
C PHE A 176 18.56 13.92 13.77
N PRO A 177 19.52 14.05 14.71
CA PRO A 177 19.26 14.68 16.00
C PRO A 177 19.33 16.20 15.87
N VAL A 178 18.22 16.85 16.22
CA VAL A 178 18.05 18.17 16.84
C VAL A 178 19.25 19.14 16.79
N GLU A 179 19.35 20.02 15.78
CA GLU A 179 19.87 21.41 15.89
C GLU A 179 19.35 22.32 14.74
N PRO A 180 19.24 23.66 14.93
CA PRO A 180 18.26 24.50 14.22
C PRO A 180 18.64 25.00 12.83
N ASN A 181 19.79 24.65 12.25
CA ASN A 181 20.22 25.19 10.96
C ASN A 181 20.95 24.12 10.15
N CYS A 182 20.38 23.70 9.01
CA CYS A 182 21.02 22.74 8.10
C CYS A 182 22.24 23.34 7.39
N VAL A 183 23.38 23.30 8.06
CA VAL A 183 24.70 23.06 7.48
C VAL A 183 25.07 21.61 7.85
N PRO A 184 25.71 20.81 6.99
CA PRO A 184 25.88 19.39 7.26
C PRO A 184 26.96 19.21 8.34
N PHE A 185 26.62 18.65 9.50
CA PHE A 185 27.54 18.08 10.52
C PHE A 185 26.72 17.51 11.69
N GLN A 186 27.10 16.51 12.51
CA GLN A 186 28.09 15.42 12.50
C GLN A 186 27.89 14.60 13.81
N THR A 187 28.60 13.47 13.92
CA THR A 187 29.19 12.80 15.11
C THR A 187 28.53 11.51 15.56
N ASP A 188 29.22 10.39 15.35
CA ASP A 188 29.47 9.44 16.43
C ASP A 188 30.97 9.11 16.45
N LEU A 189 31.69 9.84 17.30
CA LEU A 189 32.88 9.34 17.96
C LEU A 189 32.38 8.62 19.22
N VAL A 190 32.50 7.29 19.27
CA VAL A 190 32.68 6.61 20.55
C VAL A 190 34.10 6.04 20.55
N ASN A 191 34.96 6.73 21.30
CA ASN A 191 36.24 6.20 21.78
C ASN A 191 35.99 4.97 22.67
N VAL A 192 36.61 3.84 22.33
CA VAL A 192 37.65 3.21 23.17
C VAL A 192 38.80 2.80 22.25
#